data_AF-A0A7S3WMD8-F1
#
_entry.id   AF-A0A7S3WMD8-F1
#
_cell.length_a   1.000
_cell.length_b   1.000
_cell.length_c   1.000
_cell.angle_alpha   90.00
_cell.angle_beta   90.00
_cell.angle_gamma   90.00
#
_symmetry.space_group_name_H-M   'P 1'
#
loop_
_entity.id
_entity.type
_entity.pdbx_description
1 polymer ?
#
loop_
_entity_poly.entity_id
_entity_poly.type
_entity_poly.pdbx_seq_one_letter_code
_entity_poly.pdbx_strand_id
1 'polypeptide(L)'
;RVFRTRYSKAYTTQTMDGTKTAALLVALLALAATANAQTVSAGTGRSEYTAGTLVTTALALSTGADTVKTALGVESPGWLTTVKPAYDSNLKATADLNRTGDPVFNAFKAAYGSATFITDYFDKVVAGTENGFTNPAARKEMAEKTAVDMVTMIAVLGKAHEAVADPTQSTREASWDQAAVYYIGAPSKQSATTYGRADKRGADYGTLGASGESAVNAAIIAAFNAGKASTQVAMQTQYDIIVKQYKILYAQATLRYANLIDEDLATNAASLAENVGEGQA
;
A
#
# COMPACT_ATOMS: atom_id res chain seq x y z
N ARG A 1 -12.36 -42.32 31.49
CA ARG A 1 -13.22 -41.42 32.30
C ARG A 1 -12.29 -40.54 33.12
N VAL A 2 -12.37 -39.21 33.25
CA VAL A 2 -13.17 -38.09 32.68
C VAL A 2 -12.26 -36.85 32.85
N PHE A 3 -12.04 -35.91 31.93
CA PHE A 3 -12.51 -35.68 30.54
C PHE A 3 -11.43 -34.91 29.73
N ARG A 4 -11.78 -34.36 28.55
CA ARG A 4 -11.16 -33.14 27.99
C ARG A 4 -12.25 -32.08 27.87
N THR A 5 -12.13 -30.94 28.54
CA THR A 5 -13.04 -29.80 28.31
C THR A 5 -12.60 -29.08 27.05
N ARG A 6 -13.17 -29.46 25.90
CA ARG A 6 -13.08 -28.64 24.69
C ARG A 6 -13.91 -27.38 24.90
N TYR A 7 -13.28 -26.23 25.08
CA TYR A 7 -13.95 -24.94 24.89
C TYR A 7 -14.10 -24.66 23.39
N SER A 8 -15.02 -25.38 22.75
CA SER A 8 -15.45 -25.07 21.39
C SER A 8 -16.43 -23.89 21.42
N LYS A 9 -15.91 -22.69 21.63
CA LYS A 9 -16.62 -21.48 21.21
C LYS A 9 -16.48 -21.43 19.70
N ALA A 10 -17.60 -21.54 18.99
CA ALA A 10 -17.62 -21.55 17.53
C ALA A 10 -17.33 -20.13 17.00
N TYR A 11 -16.06 -19.76 16.99
CA TYR A 11 -15.57 -18.72 16.11
C TYR A 11 -15.62 -19.28 14.69
N THR A 12 -16.39 -18.63 13.81
CA THR A 12 -16.24 -18.83 12.37
C THR A 12 -14.80 -18.52 12.03
N THR A 13 -14.00 -19.55 11.72
CA THR A 13 -12.56 -19.41 11.49
C THR A 13 -12.31 -18.45 10.33
N GLN A 14 -11.89 -17.22 10.67
CA GLN A 14 -11.30 -16.30 9.72
C GLN A 14 -9.87 -16.76 9.46
N THR A 15 -9.74 -17.83 8.68
CA THR A 15 -8.44 -18.22 8.13
C THR A 15 -8.05 -17.20 7.07
N MET A 16 -6.91 -16.53 7.25
CA MET A 16 -6.25 -15.81 6.16
C MET A 16 -6.13 -16.74 4.96
N ASP A 17 -6.57 -16.28 3.79
CA ASP A 17 -6.21 -16.96 2.56
C ASP A 17 -4.76 -16.59 2.25
N GLY A 18 -3.85 -17.38 2.80
CA GLY A 18 -2.41 -17.19 2.68
C GLY A 18 -1.93 -17.15 1.23
N THR A 19 -2.74 -17.58 0.25
CA THR A 19 -2.42 -17.40 -1.17
C THR A 19 -2.43 -15.93 -1.62
N LYS A 20 -3.10 -15.02 -0.90
CA LYS A 20 -3.22 -13.60 -1.27
C LYS A 20 -2.23 -12.67 -0.55
N THR A 21 -1.93 -12.91 0.72
CA THR A 21 -0.73 -12.32 1.35
C THR A 21 0.52 -12.83 0.64
N ALA A 22 0.53 -14.12 0.24
CA ALA A 22 1.51 -14.62 -0.70
C ALA A 22 1.36 -14.01 -2.10
N ALA A 23 0.19 -13.64 -2.62
CA ALA A 23 0.08 -12.97 -3.92
C ALA A 23 0.74 -11.58 -3.89
N LEU A 24 0.56 -10.80 -2.82
CA LEU A 24 1.28 -9.55 -2.62
C LEU A 24 2.80 -9.81 -2.59
N LEU A 25 3.23 -10.76 -1.76
CA LEU A 25 4.65 -11.10 -1.62
C LEU A 25 5.25 -11.71 -2.91
N VAL A 26 4.51 -12.53 -3.65
CA VAL A 26 4.92 -13.23 -4.88
C VAL A 26 4.91 -12.29 -6.07
N ALA A 27 3.93 -11.38 -6.18
CA ALA A 27 3.96 -10.32 -7.20
C ALA A 27 5.19 -9.43 -7.01
N LEU A 28 5.57 -9.11 -5.77
CA LEU A 28 6.79 -8.33 -5.50
C LEU A 28 8.08 -9.18 -5.56
N LEU A 29 8.06 -10.47 -5.20
CA LEU A 29 9.20 -11.41 -5.31
C LEU A 29 9.49 -11.82 -6.76
N ALA A 30 8.49 -11.89 -7.64
CA ALA A 30 8.68 -12.21 -9.07
C ALA A 30 9.58 -11.18 -9.79
N LEU A 31 9.70 -9.96 -9.25
CA LEU A 31 10.62 -8.92 -9.73
C LEU A 31 12.01 -8.96 -9.02
N ALA A 32 12.43 -10.06 -8.39
CA ALA A 32 13.64 -10.11 -7.56
C ALA A 32 14.79 -10.95 -8.16
N ALA A 33 15.39 -10.48 -9.25
CA ALA A 33 16.77 -10.83 -9.58
C ALA A 33 17.71 -9.78 -8.94
N THR A 34 18.74 -10.24 -8.21
CA THR A 34 19.76 -9.44 -7.49
C THR A 34 19.31 -8.72 -6.22
N ALA A 35 19.41 -9.42 -5.09
CA ALA A 35 19.34 -8.81 -3.76
C ALA A 35 20.75 -8.35 -3.33
N ASN A 36 20.96 -7.03 -3.24
CA ASN A 36 22.05 -6.44 -2.47
C ASN A 36 21.46 -5.64 -1.32
N ALA A 37 21.83 -5.98 -0.08
CA ALA A 37 21.43 -5.23 1.10
C ALA A 37 22.12 -3.85 1.07
N GLN A 38 21.34 -2.78 1.20
CA GLN A 38 21.85 -1.42 1.23
C GLN A 38 21.58 -0.82 2.61
N THR A 39 22.66 -0.46 3.30
CA THR A 39 22.59 0.24 4.58
C THR A 39 22.17 1.69 4.31
N VAL A 40 21.04 2.12 4.89
CA VAL A 40 20.54 3.50 4.76
C VAL A 40 20.80 4.24 6.08
N SER A 41 21.58 5.31 6.02
CA SER A 41 21.87 6.18 7.16
C SER A 41 20.81 7.29 7.30
N ALA A 42 20.35 7.56 8.52
CA ALA A 42 19.34 8.58 8.79
C ALA A 42 19.89 10.01 8.59
N GLY A 43 19.09 10.88 7.98
CA GLY A 43 19.33 12.32 7.88
C GLY A 43 18.84 13.11 9.11
N THR A 44 19.23 14.38 9.19
CA THR A 44 18.88 15.29 10.30
C THR A 44 17.58 16.09 10.08
N GLY A 45 16.98 16.02 8.89
CA GLY A 45 15.68 16.60 8.54
C GLY A 45 14.74 15.55 7.94
N ARG A 46 13.50 15.93 7.58
CA ARG A 46 12.69 15.09 6.68
C ARG A 46 13.18 15.31 5.26
N SER A 47 13.15 14.28 4.43
CA SER A 47 13.54 14.38 3.02
C SER A 47 12.46 15.14 2.25
N GLU A 48 12.88 16.03 1.34
CA GLU A 48 11.98 16.83 0.51
C GLU A 48 12.10 16.47 -0.97
N TYR A 49 10.99 16.62 -1.70
CA TYR A 49 10.95 16.56 -3.16
C TYR A 49 10.17 17.76 -3.69
N THR A 50 10.83 18.58 -4.51
CA THR A 50 10.19 19.72 -5.19
C THR A 50 9.85 19.30 -6.61
N ALA A 51 8.57 19.20 -6.95
CA ALA A 51 8.14 18.96 -8.32
C ALA A 51 8.57 20.13 -9.24
N GLY A 52 8.99 19.83 -10.47
CA GLY A 52 9.25 20.85 -11.50
C GLY A 52 7.97 21.37 -12.14
N THR A 53 6.93 20.53 -12.22
CA THR A 53 5.61 20.86 -12.76
C THR A 53 4.55 20.92 -11.66
N LEU A 54 3.59 21.85 -11.77
CA LEU A 54 2.45 21.95 -10.87
C LEU A 54 1.46 20.79 -11.09
N VAL A 55 1.57 19.72 -10.28
CA VAL A 55 0.74 18.51 -10.40
C VAL A 55 -0.50 18.57 -9.50
N THR A 56 -1.35 19.60 -9.67
CA THR A 56 -2.56 19.80 -8.84
C THR A 56 -3.53 18.62 -8.89
N THR A 57 -3.63 17.93 -10.03
CA THR A 57 -4.41 16.69 -10.19
C THR A 57 -3.81 15.49 -9.45
N ALA A 58 -2.51 15.48 -9.12
CA ALA A 58 -1.90 14.39 -8.39
C ALA A 58 -2.19 14.46 -6.88
N LEU A 59 -2.28 15.67 -6.32
CA LEU A 59 -2.68 15.91 -4.93
C LEU A 59 -4.07 15.31 -4.63
N ALA A 60 -4.97 15.32 -5.63
CA ALA A 60 -6.33 14.79 -5.52
C ALA A 60 -6.37 13.30 -5.12
N LEU A 61 -5.35 12.49 -5.45
CA LEU A 61 -5.30 11.08 -5.04
C LEU A 61 -5.25 10.95 -3.50
N SER A 62 -4.35 11.69 -2.86
CA SER A 62 -4.22 11.67 -1.39
C SER A 62 -5.43 12.27 -0.67
N THR A 63 -6.03 13.32 -1.23
CA THR A 63 -7.30 13.88 -0.73
C THR A 63 -8.46 12.88 -0.87
N GLY A 64 -8.48 12.13 -1.97
CA GLY A 64 -9.44 11.06 -2.21
C GLY A 64 -9.29 9.90 -1.22
N ALA A 65 -8.06 9.45 -0.99
CA ALA A 65 -7.74 8.40 -0.02
C ALA A 65 -8.10 8.82 1.41
N ASP A 66 -7.83 10.08 1.78
CA ASP A 66 -8.22 10.66 3.07
C ASP A 66 -9.76 10.78 3.22
N THR A 67 -10.47 11.04 2.13
CA THR A 67 -11.95 11.04 2.10
C THR A 67 -12.51 9.64 2.35
N VAL A 68 -11.93 8.62 1.73
CA VAL A 68 -12.29 7.21 1.98
C VAL A 68 -11.96 6.77 3.40
N LYS A 69 -10.78 7.16 3.90
CA LYS A 69 -10.37 6.91 5.30
C LYS A 69 -11.30 7.59 6.31
N THR A 70 -11.74 8.81 6.02
CA THR A 70 -12.75 9.53 6.81
C THR A 70 -14.10 8.81 6.80
N ALA A 71 -14.53 8.29 5.64
CA ALA A 71 -15.76 7.50 5.53
C ALA A 71 -15.70 6.17 6.33
N LEU A 72 -14.52 5.53 6.38
CA LEU A 72 -14.24 4.37 7.24
C LEU A 72 -14.26 4.71 8.74
N GLY A 73 -14.05 5.98 9.11
CA GLY A 73 -14.13 6.47 10.48
C GLY A 73 -15.54 6.42 11.10
N VAL A 74 -16.58 6.20 10.30
CA VAL A 74 -17.96 6.03 10.79
C VAL A 74 -18.09 4.71 11.57
N GLU A 75 -18.81 4.76 12.70
CA GLU A 75 -19.05 3.58 13.54
C GLU A 75 -19.74 2.44 12.79
N SER A 76 -19.39 1.20 13.12
CA SER A 76 -19.94 0.02 12.46
C SER A 76 -21.43 -0.18 12.80
N PRO A 77 -22.31 -0.53 11.84
CA PRO A 77 -22.04 -0.86 10.43
C PRO A 77 -22.10 0.34 9.46
N GLY A 78 -22.21 1.58 9.95
CA GLY A 78 -22.46 2.77 9.15
C GLY A 78 -21.41 3.09 8.08
N TRP A 79 -20.15 2.69 8.28
CA TRP A 79 -19.12 2.85 7.24
C TRP A 79 -19.43 2.12 5.92
N LEU A 80 -20.24 1.05 5.96
CA LEU A 80 -20.59 0.27 4.77
C LEU A 80 -21.41 1.08 3.75
N THR A 81 -22.17 2.08 4.19
CA THR A 81 -22.98 2.92 3.30
C THR A 81 -22.24 4.18 2.83
N THR A 82 -21.22 4.62 3.56
CA THR A 82 -20.43 5.83 3.23
C THR A 82 -19.18 5.54 2.40
N VAL A 83 -18.52 4.39 2.64
CA VAL A 83 -17.20 4.14 2.04
C VAL A 83 -17.25 3.90 0.54
N LYS A 84 -18.26 3.18 0.04
CA LYS A 84 -18.33 2.87 -1.41
C LYS A 84 -18.58 4.13 -2.25
N PRO A 85 -19.53 5.03 -1.92
CA PRO A 85 -19.66 6.33 -2.59
C PRO A 85 -18.37 7.16 -2.55
N ALA A 86 -17.65 7.14 -1.43
CA ALA A 86 -16.36 7.83 -1.30
C ALA A 86 -15.29 7.22 -2.24
N TYR A 87 -15.16 5.90 -2.28
CA TYR A 87 -14.22 5.19 -3.17
C TYR A 87 -14.55 5.40 -4.64
N ASP A 88 -15.82 5.18 -5.03
CA ASP A 88 -16.29 5.28 -6.41
C ASP A 88 -16.08 6.68 -6.97
N SER A 89 -16.24 7.71 -6.14
CA SER A 89 -16.13 9.12 -6.53
C SER A 89 -14.69 9.66 -6.55
N ASN A 90 -13.77 9.06 -5.79
CA ASN A 90 -12.43 9.64 -5.57
C ASN A 90 -11.26 8.75 -6.03
N LEU A 91 -11.40 7.42 -5.97
CA LEU A 91 -10.29 6.47 -6.19
C LEU A 91 -10.51 5.52 -7.36
N LYS A 92 -11.75 5.10 -7.62
CA LYS A 92 -12.07 4.06 -8.62
C LYS A 92 -11.46 4.34 -10.00
N ALA A 93 -11.48 5.58 -10.47
CA ALA A 93 -10.87 5.96 -11.75
C ALA A 93 -9.34 5.76 -11.79
N THR A 94 -8.63 5.98 -10.69
CA THR A 94 -7.18 5.72 -10.58
C THR A 94 -6.89 4.23 -10.37
N ALA A 95 -7.76 3.54 -9.65
CA ALA A 95 -7.67 2.11 -9.37
C ALA A 95 -7.87 1.24 -10.63
N ASP A 96 -8.86 1.59 -11.46
CA ASP A 96 -9.21 0.87 -12.69
C ASP A 96 -8.40 1.31 -13.93
N LEU A 97 -7.51 2.30 -13.78
CA LEU A 97 -6.66 2.75 -14.88
C LEU A 97 -5.77 1.61 -15.37
N ASN A 98 -6.02 1.17 -16.61
CA ASN A 98 -5.29 0.09 -17.25
C ASN A 98 -3.83 0.50 -17.53
N ARG A 99 -2.88 -0.12 -16.84
CA ARG A 99 -1.43 0.09 -16.98
C ARG A 99 -0.75 -1.11 -17.66
N THR A 100 -1.43 -1.79 -18.60
CA THR A 100 -0.87 -2.94 -19.33
C THR A 100 0.45 -2.52 -20.00
N GLY A 101 1.55 -3.12 -19.54
CA GLY A 101 2.92 -2.75 -19.93
C GLY A 101 3.82 -2.51 -18.72
N ASP A 102 3.26 -1.96 -17.62
CA ASP A 102 3.92 -1.92 -16.31
C ASP A 102 4.07 -3.36 -15.74
N PRO A 103 5.29 -3.82 -15.41
CA PRO A 103 5.52 -5.15 -14.87
C PRO A 103 4.82 -5.39 -13.52
N VAL A 104 4.66 -4.35 -12.69
CA VAL A 104 4.00 -4.47 -11.38
C VAL A 104 2.49 -4.60 -11.56
N PHE A 105 1.85 -3.71 -12.33
CA PHE A 105 0.44 -3.86 -12.69
C PHE A 105 0.15 -5.22 -13.35
N ASN A 106 0.99 -5.67 -14.27
CA ASN A 106 0.83 -6.97 -14.93
C ASN A 106 0.92 -8.14 -13.94
N ALA A 107 1.84 -8.09 -12.96
CA ALA A 107 1.96 -9.12 -11.93
C ALA A 107 0.71 -9.20 -11.04
N PHE A 108 0.18 -8.05 -10.59
CA PHE A 108 -1.07 -7.99 -9.82
C PHE A 108 -2.28 -8.44 -10.65
N LYS A 109 -2.41 -7.96 -11.89
CA LYS A 109 -3.47 -8.39 -12.82
C LYS A 109 -3.46 -9.90 -13.04
N ALA A 110 -2.29 -10.52 -13.15
CA ALA A 110 -2.16 -11.97 -13.26
C ALA A 110 -2.55 -12.69 -11.95
N ALA A 111 -2.09 -12.21 -10.80
CA ALA A 111 -2.35 -12.83 -9.50
C ALA A 111 -3.83 -12.75 -9.05
N TYR A 112 -4.51 -11.64 -9.37
CA TYR A 112 -5.93 -11.44 -9.07
C TYR A 112 -6.87 -11.88 -10.20
N GLY A 113 -6.34 -12.18 -11.40
CA GLY A 113 -7.12 -12.60 -12.57
C GLY A 113 -7.99 -11.50 -13.20
N SER A 114 -7.74 -10.22 -12.91
CA SER A 114 -8.55 -9.09 -13.38
C SER A 114 -7.72 -7.85 -13.69
N ALA A 115 -8.15 -7.06 -14.67
CA ALA A 115 -7.56 -5.75 -14.95
C ALA A 115 -8.05 -4.63 -14.01
N THR A 116 -9.19 -4.83 -13.33
CA THR A 116 -9.79 -3.92 -12.33
C THR A 116 -9.64 -4.48 -10.91
N PHE A 117 -8.58 -5.29 -10.68
CA PHE A 117 -8.40 -6.11 -9.48
C PHE A 117 -8.57 -5.36 -8.15
N ILE A 118 -8.15 -4.09 -8.09
CA ILE A 118 -8.28 -3.26 -6.89
C ILE A 118 -9.75 -3.01 -6.55
N THR A 119 -10.56 -2.57 -7.54
CA THR A 119 -11.99 -2.34 -7.32
C THR A 119 -12.75 -3.66 -7.14
N ASP A 120 -12.40 -4.70 -7.89
CA ASP A 120 -13.01 -6.03 -7.75
C ASP A 120 -12.81 -6.61 -6.34
N TYR A 121 -11.66 -6.32 -5.71
CA TYR A 121 -11.36 -6.72 -4.33
C TYR A 121 -12.06 -5.80 -3.32
N PHE A 122 -12.01 -4.47 -3.53
CA PHE A 122 -12.70 -3.49 -2.69
C PHE A 122 -14.21 -3.77 -2.60
N ASP A 123 -14.87 -4.04 -3.74
CA ASP A 123 -16.30 -4.33 -3.79
C ASP A 123 -16.64 -5.66 -3.09
N LYS A 124 -15.77 -6.68 -3.14
CA LYS A 124 -15.95 -7.93 -2.37
C LYS A 124 -15.83 -7.69 -0.86
N VAL A 125 -14.88 -6.86 -0.44
CA VAL A 125 -14.68 -6.49 0.97
C VAL A 125 -15.88 -5.69 1.49
N VAL A 126 -16.36 -4.68 0.76
CA VAL A 126 -17.52 -3.89 1.14
C VAL A 126 -18.81 -4.72 1.09
N ALA A 127 -18.98 -5.63 0.12
CA ALA A 127 -20.11 -6.55 0.09
C ALA A 127 -20.04 -7.65 1.18
N GLY A 128 -18.86 -7.95 1.72
CA GLY A 128 -18.64 -9.06 2.64
C GLY A 128 -18.66 -10.43 1.96
N THR A 129 -18.33 -10.46 0.67
CA THR A 129 -18.25 -11.67 -0.18
C THR A 129 -16.82 -12.16 -0.38
N GLU A 130 -15.83 -11.45 0.17
CA GLU A 130 -14.45 -11.93 0.22
C GLU A 130 -14.32 -13.12 1.18
N ASN A 131 -13.76 -14.23 0.68
CA ASN A 131 -13.83 -15.52 1.35
C ASN A 131 -13.10 -15.53 2.71
N GLY A 132 -13.78 -15.95 3.78
CA GLY A 132 -13.25 -15.95 5.15
C GLY A 132 -13.43 -14.62 5.92
N PHE A 133 -13.80 -13.53 5.25
CA PHE A 133 -13.82 -12.18 5.84
C PHE A 133 -15.24 -11.61 5.98
N THR A 134 -16.02 -12.14 6.93
CA THR A 134 -17.38 -11.64 7.23
C THR A 134 -17.42 -10.56 8.31
N ASN A 135 -16.45 -10.54 9.23
CA ASN A 135 -16.39 -9.57 10.34
C ASN A 135 -16.26 -8.12 9.82
N PRO A 136 -17.15 -7.18 10.21
CA PRO A 136 -17.08 -5.78 9.78
C PRO A 136 -15.79 -5.05 10.17
N ALA A 137 -15.13 -5.40 11.28
CA ALA A 137 -13.88 -4.76 11.69
C ALA A 137 -12.71 -5.19 10.77
N ALA A 138 -12.58 -6.50 10.51
CA ALA A 138 -11.64 -7.04 9.53
C ALA A 138 -11.83 -6.39 8.14
N ARG A 139 -13.09 -6.30 7.68
CA ARG A 139 -13.43 -5.72 6.38
C ARG A 139 -13.17 -4.21 6.31
N LYS A 140 -13.36 -3.47 7.41
CA LYS A 140 -13.01 -2.03 7.50
C LYS A 140 -11.51 -1.84 7.27
N GLU A 141 -10.68 -2.67 7.89
CA GLU A 141 -9.24 -2.62 7.69
C GLU A 141 -8.82 -2.99 6.26
N MET A 142 -9.36 -4.08 5.71
CA MET A 142 -9.10 -4.47 4.32
C MET A 142 -9.52 -3.37 3.32
N ALA A 143 -10.62 -2.66 3.59
CA ALA A 143 -11.06 -1.53 2.79
C ALA A 143 -10.12 -0.32 2.90
N GLU A 144 -9.57 -0.02 4.09
CA GLU A 144 -8.52 1.01 4.24
C GLU A 144 -7.29 0.62 3.41
N LYS A 145 -6.74 -0.59 3.59
CA LYS A 145 -5.49 -1.00 2.91
C LYS A 145 -5.68 -1.04 1.39
N THR A 146 -6.82 -1.53 0.90
CA THR A 146 -7.10 -1.50 -0.54
C THR A 146 -7.13 -0.07 -1.08
N ALA A 147 -7.83 0.85 -0.41
CA ALA A 147 -7.98 2.23 -0.85
C ALA A 147 -6.71 3.10 -0.69
N VAL A 148 -5.98 2.92 0.42
CA VAL A 148 -4.81 3.74 0.78
C VAL A 148 -3.51 3.15 0.27
N ASP A 149 -3.29 1.86 0.46
CA ASP A 149 -2.00 1.22 0.19
C ASP A 149 -1.95 0.72 -1.27
N MET A 150 -2.95 -0.07 -1.69
CA MET A 150 -2.95 -0.70 -3.02
C MET A 150 -3.17 0.30 -4.16
N VAL A 151 -4.15 1.21 -4.05
CA VAL A 151 -4.36 2.28 -5.06
C VAL A 151 -3.12 3.17 -5.18
N THR A 152 -2.57 3.66 -4.06
CA THR A 152 -1.44 4.61 -4.13
C THR A 152 -0.15 3.94 -4.61
N MET A 153 0.17 2.71 -4.17
CA MET A 153 1.32 1.97 -4.70
C MET A 153 1.22 1.77 -6.21
N ILE A 154 0.10 1.27 -6.72
CA ILE A 154 -0.07 1.01 -8.17
C ILE A 154 -0.07 2.33 -8.96
N ALA A 155 -0.59 3.43 -8.39
CA ALA A 155 -0.50 4.75 -9.01
C ALA A 155 0.93 5.31 -9.07
N VAL A 156 1.71 5.19 -7.99
CA VAL A 156 3.11 5.63 -7.91
C VAL A 156 3.99 4.81 -8.86
N LEU A 157 3.92 3.48 -8.77
CA LEU A 157 4.74 2.59 -9.58
C LEU A 157 4.36 2.67 -11.06
N GLY A 158 3.08 2.75 -11.39
CA GLY A 158 2.62 2.98 -12.76
C GLY A 158 3.18 4.29 -13.34
N LYS A 159 3.13 5.40 -12.59
CA LYS A 159 3.65 6.69 -13.07
C LYS A 159 5.16 6.77 -13.17
N ALA A 160 5.88 6.16 -12.23
CA ALA A 160 7.33 6.05 -12.32
C ALA A 160 7.75 5.12 -13.47
N HIS A 161 6.95 4.09 -13.80
CA HIS A 161 7.14 3.24 -14.98
C HIS A 161 6.86 3.99 -16.29
N GLU A 162 5.76 4.75 -16.38
CA GLU A 162 5.46 5.64 -17.52
C GLU A 162 6.63 6.60 -17.79
N ALA A 163 7.23 7.16 -16.74
CA ALA A 163 8.37 8.05 -16.86
C ALA A 163 9.62 7.36 -17.46
N VAL A 164 10.03 6.19 -16.96
CA VAL A 164 11.22 5.49 -17.51
C VAL A 164 10.99 4.96 -18.93
N ALA A 165 9.74 4.66 -19.29
CA ALA A 165 9.37 4.21 -20.63
C ALA A 165 9.33 5.35 -21.67
N ASP A 166 9.00 6.59 -21.28
CA ASP A 166 8.83 7.69 -22.24
C ASP A 166 10.19 8.28 -22.71
N PRO A 167 10.50 8.26 -24.02
CA PRO A 167 11.70 8.90 -24.55
C PRO A 167 11.66 10.43 -24.41
N THR A 168 10.47 11.04 -24.40
CA THR A 168 10.24 12.48 -24.35
C THR A 168 10.57 13.03 -22.98
N GLN A 169 11.59 13.91 -22.90
CA GLN A 169 12.08 14.42 -21.62
C GLN A 169 11.00 15.10 -20.78
N SER A 170 10.21 16.01 -21.35
CA SER A 170 9.17 16.73 -20.62
C SER A 170 8.05 15.82 -20.11
N THR A 171 7.60 14.84 -20.90
CA THR A 171 6.58 13.87 -20.47
C THR A 171 7.11 12.94 -19.38
N ARG A 172 8.38 12.50 -19.50
CA ARG A 172 9.07 11.71 -18.48
C ARG A 172 9.19 12.47 -17.15
N GLU A 173 9.65 13.71 -17.19
CA GLU A 173 9.79 14.56 -16.00
C GLU A 173 8.42 14.81 -15.33
N ALA A 174 7.37 15.10 -16.11
CA ALA A 174 6.02 15.28 -15.59
C ALA A 174 5.44 14.00 -14.94
N SER A 175 5.66 12.83 -15.54
CA SER A 175 5.24 11.55 -14.97
C SER A 175 6.03 11.16 -13.72
N TRP A 176 7.32 11.51 -13.67
CA TRP A 176 8.17 11.31 -12.49
C TRP A 176 7.77 12.21 -11.31
N ASP A 177 7.51 13.50 -11.59
CA ASP A 177 6.93 14.43 -10.62
C ASP A 177 5.57 13.93 -10.10
N GLN A 178 4.71 13.44 -11.00
CA GLN A 178 3.40 12.88 -10.63
C GLN A 178 3.52 11.64 -9.72
N ALA A 179 4.49 10.75 -9.97
CA ALA A 179 4.77 9.62 -9.11
C ALA A 179 5.22 10.05 -7.71
N ALA A 180 6.13 11.02 -7.61
CA ALA A 180 6.58 11.56 -6.33
C ALA A 180 5.44 12.22 -5.53
N VAL A 181 4.57 12.98 -6.20
CA VAL A 181 3.39 13.60 -5.56
C VAL A 181 2.36 12.55 -5.11
N TYR A 182 2.14 11.47 -5.86
CA TYR A 182 1.29 10.36 -5.42
C TYR A 182 1.83 9.61 -4.20
N TYR A 183 3.15 9.54 -4.06
CA TYR A 183 3.79 8.90 -2.91
C TYR A 183 3.69 9.76 -1.64
N ILE A 184 4.14 11.02 -1.73
CA ILE A 184 4.19 11.96 -0.60
C ILE A 184 2.78 12.37 -0.18
N GLY A 185 1.92 12.70 -1.16
CA GLY A 185 0.57 13.23 -0.93
C GLY A 185 0.53 14.73 -0.63
N ALA A 186 -0.68 15.24 -0.49
CA ALA A 186 -0.93 16.64 -0.16
C ALA A 186 -0.55 16.96 1.29
N PRO A 187 -0.25 18.25 1.61
CA PRO A 187 -0.06 18.69 2.98
C PRO A 187 -1.25 18.28 3.87
N SER A 188 -0.97 17.72 5.05
CA SER A 188 -1.94 17.12 5.99
C SER A 188 -2.64 15.83 5.53
N LYS A 189 -2.25 15.24 4.39
CA LYS A 189 -2.86 14.01 3.82
C LYS A 189 -1.89 12.85 3.68
N GLN A 190 -0.66 12.99 4.18
CA GLN A 190 0.38 11.95 4.13
C GLN A 190 -0.01 10.66 4.87
N SER A 191 -0.88 10.73 5.88
CA SER A 191 -1.43 9.57 6.61
C SER A 191 -2.44 8.73 5.79
N ALA A 192 -2.78 9.20 4.59
CA ALA A 192 -3.59 8.52 3.57
C ALA A 192 -2.76 8.20 2.30
N THR A 193 -1.43 8.11 2.42
CA THR A 193 -0.55 7.60 1.36
C THR A 193 0.43 6.54 1.89
N THR A 194 1.16 5.92 0.98
CA THR A 194 2.22 4.96 1.30
C THR A 194 3.44 5.59 1.98
N TYR A 195 3.63 6.91 1.92
CA TYR A 195 4.60 7.63 2.75
C TYR A 195 4.23 7.58 4.24
N GLY A 196 2.96 7.81 4.59
CA GLY A 196 2.48 7.65 5.97
C GLY A 196 2.49 6.20 6.46
N ARG A 197 2.24 5.22 5.56
CA ARG A 197 2.40 3.79 5.88
C ARG A 197 3.86 3.46 6.22
N ALA A 198 4.80 4.01 5.47
CA ALA A 198 6.23 3.81 5.72
C ALA A 198 6.70 4.42 7.04
N ASP A 199 6.21 5.59 7.44
CA ASP A 199 6.46 6.12 8.80
C ASP A 199 5.84 5.22 9.88
N LYS A 200 4.60 4.71 9.71
CA LYS A 200 3.99 3.74 10.67
C LYS A 200 4.92 2.54 10.86
N ARG A 201 5.37 1.91 9.77
CA ARG A 201 6.29 0.76 9.82
C ARG A 201 7.68 1.13 10.32
N GLY A 202 8.18 2.33 10.02
CA GLY A 202 9.42 2.85 10.59
C GLY A 202 9.36 2.93 12.12
N ALA A 203 8.21 3.33 12.67
CA ALA A 203 7.98 3.33 14.12
C ALA A 203 7.94 1.90 14.69
N ASP A 204 7.19 0.97 14.07
CA ASP A 204 7.09 -0.43 14.52
C ASP A 204 8.45 -1.15 14.55
N TYR A 205 9.36 -0.84 13.62
CA TYR A 205 10.66 -1.49 13.47
C TYR A 205 11.84 -0.67 14.02
N GLY A 206 11.60 0.50 14.62
CA GLY A 206 12.66 1.37 15.16
C GLY A 206 13.59 1.95 14.09
N THR A 207 13.11 2.11 12.85
CA THR A 207 13.89 2.64 11.69
C THR A 207 13.50 4.06 11.29
N LEU A 208 12.98 4.85 12.25
CA LEU A 208 12.81 6.29 12.10
C LEU A 208 14.14 7.02 12.31
N GLY A 209 14.41 8.02 11.46
CA GLY A 209 15.44 9.03 11.70
C GLY A 209 15.00 10.05 12.77
N ALA A 210 15.92 10.93 13.17
CA ALA A 210 15.67 11.95 14.19
C ALA A 210 14.52 12.92 13.85
N SER A 211 14.19 13.06 12.56
CA SER A 211 13.08 13.86 12.03
C SER A 211 11.71 13.16 12.06
N GLY A 212 11.65 11.91 12.53
CA GLY A 212 10.45 11.07 12.49
C GLY A 212 10.15 10.47 11.11
N GLU A 213 11.07 10.57 10.15
CA GLU A 213 10.96 9.96 8.82
C GLU A 213 11.53 8.54 8.80
N SER A 214 10.82 7.58 8.20
CA SER A 214 11.32 6.21 8.01
C SER A 214 12.48 6.10 7.01
N ALA A 215 13.36 5.11 7.22
CA ALA A 215 14.43 4.79 6.27
C ALA A 215 13.91 4.46 4.84
N VAL A 216 12.70 3.91 4.72
CA VAL A 216 12.01 3.68 3.45
C VAL A 216 11.66 5.00 2.75
N ASN A 217 11.08 5.95 3.49
CA ASN A 217 10.76 7.29 2.99
C ASN A 217 12.00 8.04 2.51
N ALA A 218 13.07 8.05 3.31
CA ALA A 218 14.34 8.67 2.94
C ALA A 218 14.94 8.05 1.65
N ALA A 219 14.89 6.71 1.52
CA ALA A 219 15.41 6.02 0.35
C ALA A 219 14.58 6.27 -0.93
N ILE A 220 13.24 6.29 -0.83
CA ILE A 220 12.36 6.59 -1.97
C ILE A 220 12.50 8.05 -2.41
N ILE A 221 12.56 9.00 -1.48
CA ILE A 221 12.74 10.43 -1.83
C ILE A 221 14.13 10.69 -2.42
N ALA A 222 15.18 10.04 -1.91
CA ALA A 222 16.51 10.08 -2.52
C ALA A 222 16.50 9.56 -3.97
N ALA A 223 15.80 8.45 -4.24
CA ALA A 223 15.64 7.90 -5.58
C ALA A 223 14.85 8.85 -6.50
N PHE A 224 13.76 9.45 -6.03
CA PHE A 224 13.02 10.46 -6.80
C PHE A 224 13.90 11.68 -7.15
N ASN A 225 14.65 12.23 -6.19
CA ASN A 225 15.56 13.36 -6.42
C ASN A 225 16.67 13.00 -7.42
N ALA A 226 17.29 11.81 -7.29
CA ALA A 226 18.29 11.34 -8.24
C ALA A 226 17.71 11.12 -9.64
N GLY A 227 16.50 10.56 -9.74
CA GLY A 227 15.82 10.29 -11.01
C GLY A 227 15.44 11.56 -11.75
N LYS A 228 15.06 12.62 -11.03
CA LYS A 228 14.74 13.93 -11.61
C LYS A 228 15.92 14.57 -12.36
N ALA A 229 17.15 14.34 -11.87
CA ALA A 229 18.38 14.84 -12.50
C ALA A 229 18.98 13.87 -13.54
N SER A 230 18.31 12.76 -13.84
CA SER A 230 18.87 11.63 -14.60
C SER A 230 18.44 11.58 -16.07
N THR A 231 19.28 10.94 -16.89
CA THR A 231 18.87 10.46 -18.22
C THR A 231 17.84 9.33 -18.08
N GLN A 232 17.12 8.99 -19.16
CA GLN A 232 16.13 7.91 -19.15
C GLN A 232 16.70 6.58 -18.61
N VAL A 233 17.91 6.20 -19.05
CA VAL A 233 18.59 4.98 -18.58
C VAL A 233 18.92 5.03 -17.09
N ALA A 234 19.38 6.18 -16.58
CA ALA A 234 19.68 6.33 -15.16
C ALA A 234 18.41 6.44 -14.28
N MET A 235 17.28 6.89 -14.84
CA MET A 235 15.98 6.91 -14.16
C MET A 235 15.44 5.49 -13.92
N GLN A 236 15.70 4.52 -14.82
CA GLN A 236 15.36 3.11 -14.61
C GLN A 236 15.95 2.57 -13.30
N THR A 237 17.23 2.84 -13.03
CA THR A 237 17.88 2.43 -11.78
C THR A 237 17.20 3.01 -10.54
N GLN A 238 16.67 4.23 -10.62
CA GLN A 238 15.93 4.84 -9.52
C GLN A 238 14.53 4.26 -9.36
N TYR A 239 13.85 3.92 -10.46
CA TYR A 239 12.59 3.17 -10.43
C TYR A 239 12.77 1.81 -9.74
N ASP A 240 13.83 1.07 -10.07
CA ASP A 240 14.13 -0.23 -9.47
C ASP A 240 14.38 -0.11 -7.95
N ILE A 241 15.00 0.99 -7.50
CA ILE A 241 15.15 1.32 -6.07
C ILE A 241 13.78 1.60 -5.43
N ILE A 242 12.90 2.39 -6.06
CA ILE A 242 11.56 2.67 -5.54
C ILE A 242 10.74 1.39 -5.41
N VAL A 243 10.73 0.54 -6.46
CA VAL A 243 10.11 -0.79 -6.43
C VAL A 243 10.66 -1.62 -5.27
N LYS A 244 11.99 -1.70 -5.10
CA LYS A 244 12.65 -2.41 -4.00
C LYS A 244 12.22 -1.91 -2.61
N GLN A 245 12.10 -0.60 -2.42
CA GLN A 245 11.66 -0.01 -1.15
C GLN A 245 10.18 -0.31 -0.86
N TYR A 246 9.31 -0.36 -1.87
CA TYR A 246 7.95 -0.89 -1.70
C TYR A 246 7.94 -2.37 -1.26
N LYS A 247 8.87 -3.22 -1.76
CA LYS A 247 9.00 -4.61 -1.27
C LYS A 247 9.34 -4.64 0.22
N ILE A 248 10.27 -3.78 0.67
CA ILE A 248 10.66 -3.67 2.08
C ILE A 248 9.48 -3.21 2.93
N LEU A 249 8.75 -2.18 2.49
CA LEU A 249 7.57 -1.65 3.18
C LEU A 249 6.50 -2.71 3.42
N TYR A 250 6.11 -3.44 2.38
CA TYR A 250 5.06 -4.45 2.51
C TYR A 250 5.53 -5.73 3.20
N ALA A 251 6.82 -6.11 3.08
CA ALA A 251 7.38 -7.16 3.91
C ALA A 251 7.34 -6.81 5.42
N GLN A 252 7.65 -5.55 5.78
CA GLN A 252 7.48 -5.05 7.15
C GLN A 252 6.00 -5.08 7.59
N ALA A 253 5.05 -4.76 6.70
CA ALA A 253 3.63 -4.86 7.03
C ALA A 253 3.21 -6.31 7.28
N THR A 254 3.52 -7.25 6.36
CA THR A 254 3.19 -8.68 6.50
C THR A 254 3.79 -9.28 7.76
N LEU A 255 5.07 -9.04 8.04
CA LEU A 255 5.74 -9.58 9.24
C LEU A 255 5.15 -9.02 10.54
N ARG A 256 4.77 -7.74 10.57
CA ARG A 256 4.11 -7.12 11.72
C ARG A 256 2.76 -7.77 12.02
N TYR A 257 1.93 -8.01 11.01
CA TYR A 257 0.62 -8.64 11.22
C TYR A 257 0.71 -10.13 11.50
N ALA A 258 1.67 -10.85 10.92
CA ALA A 258 1.93 -12.24 11.30
C ALA A 258 2.26 -12.39 12.81
N ASN A 259 3.09 -11.48 13.35
CA ASN A 259 3.40 -11.43 14.78
C ASN A 259 2.18 -11.06 15.65
N LEU A 260 1.43 -10.00 15.28
CA LEU A 260 0.25 -9.59 16.04
C LEU A 260 -0.86 -10.66 16.05
N ILE A 261 -1.04 -11.41 14.96
CA ILE A 261 -2.00 -12.51 14.88
C ILE A 261 -1.59 -13.67 15.80
N ASP A 262 -0.30 -14.00 15.88
CA ASP A 262 0.21 -15.03 16.80
C ASP A 262 -0.01 -14.65 18.27
N GLU A 263 0.27 -13.40 18.63
CA GLU A 263 0.02 -12.83 19.97
C GLU A 263 -1.48 -12.81 20.32
N ASP A 264 -2.34 -12.41 19.39
CA ASP A 264 -3.79 -12.39 19.55
C ASP A 264 -4.39 -13.80 19.67
N LEU A 265 -3.86 -14.78 18.92
CA LEU A 265 -4.26 -16.19 19.03
C LEU A 265 -3.84 -16.79 20.38
N ALA A 266 -2.64 -16.48 20.86
CA ALA A 266 -2.15 -16.93 22.17
C ALA A 266 -2.99 -16.36 23.34
N THR A 267 -3.52 -15.16 23.20
CA THR A 267 -4.26 -14.43 24.24
C THR A 267 -5.79 -14.47 24.08
N ASN A 268 -6.31 -14.94 22.94
CA ASN A 268 -7.72 -14.81 22.53
C ASN A 268 -8.20 -13.34 22.50
N ALA A 269 -7.37 -12.43 22.00
CA ALA A 269 -7.65 -11.01 21.97
C ALA A 269 -8.82 -10.64 21.04
N ALA A 270 -9.50 -9.55 21.35
CA ALA A 270 -10.59 -9.02 20.52
C ALA A 270 -10.09 -8.44 19.18
N SER A 271 -8.83 -8.00 19.13
CA SER A 271 -8.13 -7.46 17.96
C SER A 271 -7.86 -8.48 16.85
N LEU A 272 -8.02 -9.79 17.12
CA LEU A 272 -7.63 -10.85 16.17
C LEU A 272 -8.25 -10.64 14.78
N ALA A 273 -9.52 -10.26 14.70
CA ALA A 273 -10.19 -10.03 13.43
C ALA A 273 -9.65 -8.79 12.68
N GLU A 274 -9.30 -7.73 13.40
CA GLU A 274 -8.71 -6.51 12.83
C GLU A 274 -7.31 -6.79 12.31
N ASN A 275 -6.47 -7.48 13.09
CA ASN A 275 -5.11 -7.86 12.69
C ASN A 275 -5.09 -8.86 11.52
N VAL A 276 -6.02 -9.82 11.48
CA VAL A 276 -6.25 -10.70 10.32
C VAL A 276 -6.70 -9.91 9.08
N GLY A 277 -7.48 -8.83 9.26
CA GLY A 277 -7.85 -7.90 8.19
C GLY A 277 -6.67 -7.04 7.68
N GLU A 278 -5.90 -6.41 8.59
CA GLU A 278 -4.72 -5.61 8.23
C GLU A 278 -3.60 -6.47 7.59
N GLY A 279 -3.52 -7.77 7.89
CA GLY A 279 -2.53 -8.69 7.31
C GLY A 279 -2.90 -9.33 5.96
N GLN A 280 -4.15 -9.18 5.52
CA GLN A 280 -4.66 -9.82 4.30
C GLN A 280 -4.55 -8.95 3.04
N ALA A 281 -4.58 -7.62 3.21
CA ALA A 281 -4.75 -6.63 2.14
C ALA A 281 -3.49 -5.78 1.88
#